data_AF-A0A836WYI5-F1
#
_entry.id   AF-A0A836WYI5-F1
#
_cell.length_a   1.000
_cell.length_b   1.000
_cell.length_c   1.000
_cell.angle_alpha   90.00
_cell.angle_beta   90.00
_cell.angle_gamma   90.00
#
_symmetry.space_group_name_H-M   'P 1'
#
loop_
_entity.id
_entity.type
_entity.pdbx_description
1 polymer ?
#
loop_
_entity_poly.entity_id
_entity_poly.type
_entity_poly.pdbx_seq_one_letter_code
_entity_poly.pdbx_strand_id
1 'polypeptide(L)' 'MKRTKIKDLLNGEEGEVLVKGWVKTRRDSKGGFSFLEINDGSCMANIQAVVGHTLPDYSSI' A
#
# COMPACT_ATOMS: atom_id res chain seq x y z
N MET A 1 -9.69 8.38 9.96
CA MET A 1 -9.87 6.92 10.08
C MET A 1 -8.84 6.32 11.04
N LYS A 2 -9.15 5.23 11.76
CA LYS A 2 -8.20 4.53 12.63
C LYS A 2 -7.24 3.69 11.77
N ARG A 3 -5.95 3.64 12.13
CA ARG A 3 -4.98 2.79 11.43
C ARG A 3 -5.28 1.30 11.65
N THR A 4 -5.22 0.51 10.59
CA THR A 4 -5.20 -0.95 10.61
C THR A 4 -3.76 -1.45 10.39
N LYS A 5 -3.33 -2.46 11.15
CA LYS A 5 -2.00 -3.07 10.95
C LYS A 5 -2.06 -4.06 9.79
N ILE A 6 -0.96 -4.20 9.06
CA ILE A 6 -0.91 -5.12 7.91
C ILE A 6 -1.19 -6.56 8.34
N LYS A 7 -0.66 -7.01 9.48
CA LYS A 7 -0.90 -8.36 10.01
C LYS A 7 -2.39 -8.71 10.17
N ASP A 8 -3.21 -7.70 10.51
CA ASP A 8 -4.63 -7.87 10.75
C ASP A 8 -5.39 -7.75 9.42
N LEU A 9 -4.95 -6.83 8.55
CA LEU A 9 -5.54 -6.59 7.23
C LEU A 9 -5.37 -7.77 6.25
N LEU A 10 -4.27 -8.52 6.35
CA LEU A 10 -4.05 -9.72 5.52
C LEU A 10 -5.12 -10.80 5.70
N ASN A 11 -5.87 -10.75 6.81
CA ASN A 11 -7.00 -11.65 7.08
C ASN A 11 -8.32 -10.88 7.23
N GLY A 12 -8.35 -9.61 6.77
CA GLY A 12 -9.51 -8.73 6.88
C GLY A 12 -10.50 -8.94 5.74
N GLU A 13 -11.68 -8.33 5.90
CA GLU A 13 -12.71 -8.26 4.86
C GLU A 13 -12.51 -7.01 3.97
N GLU A 14 -13.21 -6.99 2.84
CA GLU A 14 -13.21 -5.86 1.91
C GLU A 14 -13.73 -4.58 2.59
N GLY A 15 -13.07 -3.45 2.34
CA GLY A 15 -13.50 -2.17 2.88
C GLY A 15 -12.45 -1.07 2.76
N GLU A 16 -12.83 0.14 3.21
CA GLU A 16 -11.92 1.27 3.28
C GLU A 16 -11.00 1.13 4.51
N VAL A 17 -9.68 1.20 4.28
CA VAL A 17 -8.68 0.98 5.33
C VAL A 17 -7.56 2.02 5.30
N LEU A 18 -6.98 2.29 6.47
CA LEU A 18 -5.87 3.22 6.63
C LEU A 18 -4.66 2.43 7.09
N VAL A 19 -3.69 2.27 6.20
CA VAL A 19 -2.41 1.64 6.50
C VAL A 19 -1.35 2.73 6.65
N LYS A 20 -0.42 2.55 7.58
CA LYS A 20 0.78 3.39 7.71
C LYS A 20 1.99 2.48 7.82
N GLY A 21 2.94 2.63 6.92
CA GLY A 21 4.14 1.81 6.85
C GLY A 21 5.16 2.42 5.90
N TRP A 22 6.16 1.64 5.52
CA TRP A 22 7.21 2.03 4.60
C TRP A 22 7.07 1.26 3.30
N VAL A 23 7.22 1.97 2.18
CA VAL A 23 7.33 1.35 0.86
C VAL A 23 8.66 0.58 0.81
N LYS A 24 8.57 -0.72 0.55
CA LYS A 24 9.72 -1.62 0.41
C LYS A 24 10.18 -1.69 -1.04
N THR A 25 9.22 -1.80 -1.96
CA THR A 25 9.46 -1.79 -3.40
C THR A 25 8.36 -0.99 -4.10
N ARG A 26 8.73 -0.34 -5.21
CA ARG A 26 7.83 0.32 -6.15
C ARG A 26 8.14 -0.21 -7.54
N ARG A 27 7.11 -0.62 -8.28
CA ARG A 27 7.22 -1.06 -9.66
C ARG A 27 6.26 -0.29 -10.54
N ASP A 28 6.79 0.58 -11.36
CA ASP A 28 6.01 1.33 -12.34
C ASP A 28 5.56 0.44 -13.51
N SER A 29 4.30 0.60 -13.91
CA SER A 29 3.69 -0.01 -15.08
C SER A 29 3.54 1.01 -16.21
N LYS A 30 3.70 0.56 -17.45
CA LYS A 30 3.39 1.38 -18.64
C LYS A 30 1.91 1.73 -18.75
N GLY A 31 1.04 1.08 -17.97
CA GLY A 31 -0.40 1.34 -17.92
C GLY A 31 -0.82 2.55 -17.09
N GLY A 32 0.12 3.39 -16.63
CA GLY A 32 -0.21 4.61 -15.87
C GLY A 32 -0.48 4.38 -14.38
N PHE A 33 0.07 3.32 -13.81
CA PHE A 33 -0.01 3.01 -12.37
C PHE A 33 1.28 2.37 -11.85
N SER A 34 1.42 2.27 -10.54
CA SER A 34 2.50 1.57 -9.85
C SER A 34 1.95 0.51 -8.90
N PHE A 35 2.73 -0.55 -8.72
CA PHE A 35 2.57 -1.47 -7.60
C PHE A 35 3.54 -1.07 -6.49
N LEU A 36 3.01 -0.84 -5.29
CA LEU A 36 3.78 -0.61 -4.08
C LEU A 36 3.68 -1.83 -3.18
N GLU A 37 4.82 -2.34 -2.70
CA GLU A 37 4.83 -3.24 -1.55
C GLU A 37 5.08 -2.42 -0.28
N ILE A 38 4.18 -2.53 0.69
CA ILE A 38 4.24 -1.78 1.94
C ILE A 38 4.41 -2.76 3.09
N ASN A 39 5.32 -2.44 4.02
CA ASN A 39 5.49 -3.16 5.28
C ASN A 39 5.36 -2.17 6.45
N ASP A 40 4.72 -2.58 7.53
CA ASP A 40 4.50 -1.73 8.70
C ASP A 40 5.11 -2.30 10.00
N GLY A 41 5.95 -3.32 9.87
CA GLY A 41 6.63 -4.02 10.97
C GLY A 41 5.73 -4.95 11.81
N SER A 42 4.44 -5.06 11.49
CA SER A 42 3.52 -5.88 12.29
C SER A 42 3.59 -7.38 11.99
N CYS A 43 4.13 -7.77 10.83
CA CYS A 43 4.43 -9.14 10.42
C CYS A 43 5.52 -9.16 9.33
N MET A 44 6.01 -10.35 8.96
CA MET A 44 6.98 -10.52 7.87
C MET A 44 6.39 -10.28 6.48
N ALA A 45 5.08 -10.48 6.31
CA ALA A 45 4.41 -10.28 5.03
C ALA A 45 4.21 -8.79 4.70
N ASN A 46 4.11 -8.47 3.41
CA ASN A 46 3.83 -7.15 2.88
C ASN A 46 2.38 -7.08 2.37
N ILE A 47 1.85 -5.87 2.21
CA ILE A 47 0.62 -5.63 1.44
C ILE A 47 0.94 -4.90 0.15
N GLN A 48 0.24 -5.26 -0.94
CA GLN A 48 0.38 -4.58 -2.21
C GLN A 48 -0.69 -3.49 -2.35
N ALA A 49 -0.28 -2.28 -2.74
CA ALA A 49 -1.17 -1.21 -3.16
C ALA A 49 -0.96 -0.90 -4.65
N VAL A 50 -2.05 -0.68 -5.37
CA VAL A 50 -2.00 -0.19 -6.76
C VAL A 50 -2.36 1.28 -6.74
N VAL A 51 -1.47 2.12 -7.26
CA VAL A 51 -1.61 3.59 -7.24
C VAL A 51 -1.51 4.13 -8.66
N GLY A 52 -2.53 4.86 -9.10
CA GLY A 52 -2.54 5.53 -10.39
C GLY A 52 -1.62 6.75 -10.42
N HIS A 53 -1.03 7.03 -11.58
CA HIS A 53 -0.14 8.19 -11.78
C HIS A 53 -0.89 9.54 -11.68
N THR A 54 -2.22 9.51 -11.72
CA THR A 54 -3.10 10.67 -11.61
C THR A 54 -3.28 11.18 -10.17
N LEU A 55 -2.74 10.48 -9.17
CA LEU A 55 -2.81 10.94 -7.79
C LEU A 55 -2.00 12.24 -7.62
N PRO A 56 -2.54 13.26 -6.92
CA PRO A 56 -1.90 14.57 -6.78
C PRO A 56 -0.43 14.51 -6.30
N ASP A 57 -0.12 13.58 -5.40
CA ASP A 57 1.21 13.44 -4.81
C ASP A 57 1.99 12.23 -5.36
N TYR A 58 1.62 11.71 -6.53
CA TYR A 58 2.25 10.52 -7.10
C TYR A 58 3.76 10.65 -7.29
N SER A 59 4.23 11.84 -7.67
CA SER A 59 5.66 12.14 -7.87
C SER A 59 6.49 12.07 -6.58
N SER A 60 5.84 12.09 -5.43
CA SER A 60 6.48 12.08 -4.10
C SER A 60 6.46 10.71 -3.43
N ILE A 61 5.92 9.68 -4.11
CA ILE A 61 5.89 8.28 -3.65
C ILE A 61 7.25 7.62 -3.82
#